data_AF-U2ZFS6-F1
#
_entry.id   AF-U2ZFS6-F1
#
_cell.length_a   1.000
_cell.length_b   1.000
_cell.length_c   1.000
_cell.angle_alpha   90.00
_cell.angle_beta   90.00
_cell.angle_gamma   90.00
#
_symmetry.space_group_name_H-M   'P 1'
#
loop_
_entity.id
_entity.type
_entity.pdbx_description
1 polymer ?
#
loop_
_entity_poly.entity_id
_entity_poly.type
_entity_poly.pdbx_seq_one_letter_code
_entity_poly.pdbx_strand_id
1 'polypeptide(L)' 'MFYLIFGILILLFYIFAAPQSIKGTLNVVVLVIALVAFIILLGLAVFQIFQLPSEFFVGIAMIGVAYFSLRDISKLSQKK' A
#
# COMPACT_ATOMS: atom_id res chain seq x y z
N MET A 1 25.40 -2.48 -10.44
CA MET A 1 25.62 -1.87 -11.78
C MET A 1 25.26 -2.83 -12.90
N PHE A 2 25.87 -4.01 -12.96
CA PHE A 2 25.59 -5.05 -13.97
C PHE A 2 24.10 -5.45 -14.09
N TYR A 3 23.43 -5.74 -12.97
CA TYR A 3 22.02 -6.16 -12.97
C TYR A 3 21.04 -5.07 -13.45
N LEU A 4 21.34 -3.80 -13.21
CA LEU A 4 20.52 -2.67 -13.68
C LEU A 4 20.55 -2.57 -15.21
N ILE A 5 21.73 -2.77 -15.80
CA ILE A 5 21.92 -2.77 -17.26
C ILE A 5 21.10 -3.89 -17.90
N PHE A 6 21.17 -5.11 -17.35
CA PHE A 6 20.36 -6.23 -17.82
C PHE A 6 18.86 -5.99 -17.69
N GLY A 7 18.41 -5.42 -16.56
CA GLY A 7 17.01 -5.06 -16.37
C GLY A 7 16.50 -4.09 -17.45
N ILE A 8 17.27 -3.04 -17.74
CA ILE A 8 16.94 -2.05 -18.77
C ILE A 8 16.92 -2.69 -20.16
N LEU A 9 17.89 -3.56 -20.48
CA LEU A 9 17.94 -4.28 -21.76
C LEU A 9 16.71 -5.17 -21.97
N ILE A 10 16.28 -5.91 -20.94
CA ILE A 10 15.08 -6.75 -20.98
C ILE A 10 13.82 -5.88 -21.17
N LEU A 11 13.76 -4.73 -20.51
CA LEU A 11 12.63 -3.79 -20.59
C LEU A 11 12.53 -3.17 -21.99
N LEU A 12 13.65 -2.74 -22.56
CA LEU A 12 13.72 -2.24 -23.94
C LEU A 12 13.36 -3.32 -24.97
N PHE A 13 13.85 -4.56 -24.78
CA PHE A 13 13.49 -5.70 -25.61
C PHE A 13 11.97 -5.96 -25.58
N TYR A 14 11.35 -5.90 -24.40
CA TYR A 14 9.90 -6.08 -24.26
C TYR A 14 9.09 -5.01 -25.02
N ILE A 15 9.48 -3.74 -24.90
CA ILE A 15 8.78 -2.61 -25.53
C ILE A 15 8.94 -2.66 -27.05
N PHE A 16 10.17 -2.84 -27.54
CA PHE A 16 10.50 -2.60 -28.95
C PHE A 16 10.60 -3.87 -29.82
N ALA A 17 10.97 -5.03 -29.27
CA ALA A 17 11.39 -6.18 -30.07
C ALA A 17 10.65 -7.50 -29.77
N ALA A 18 9.87 -7.58 -28.69
CA ALA A 18 9.16 -8.81 -28.34
C ALA A 18 8.02 -9.12 -29.34
N PRO A 19 7.96 -10.34 -29.91
CA PRO A 19 6.84 -10.74 -30.77
C PRO A 19 5.56 -10.95 -29.95
N GLN A 20 4.39 -10.73 -30.57
CA GLN A 20 3.08 -10.78 -29.91
C GLN A 20 2.83 -12.11 -29.15
N SER A 21 3.34 -13.23 -29.68
CA SER A 21 3.25 -14.55 -29.04
C SER A 21 3.96 -14.65 -27.68
N ILE A 22 5.03 -13.87 -27.45
CA ILE A 22 5.79 -13.87 -26.19
C ILE A 22 5.30 -12.77 -25.24
N LYS A 23 4.73 -11.68 -25.79
CA LYS A 23 4.17 -10.58 -24.98
C LYS A 23 3.09 -11.07 -24.01
N GLY A 24 2.26 -12.03 -24.42
CA GLY A 24 1.24 -12.64 -23.55
C GLY A 24 1.84 -13.27 -22.29
N THR A 25 2.84 -14.14 -22.45
CA THR A 25 3.53 -14.77 -21.31
C THR A 25 4.24 -13.76 -20.43
N LEU A 26 4.94 -12.79 -21.02
CA LEU A 26 5.65 -11.76 -20.25
C LEU A 26 4.69 -10.88 -19.45
N ASN A 27 3.52 -10.55 -19.99
CA ASN A 27 2.53 -9.76 -19.28
C ASN A 27 1.97 -10.51 -18.06
N VAL A 28 1.71 -11.83 -18.19
CA VAL A 28 1.30 -12.66 -17.05
C VAL A 28 2.41 -12.76 -16.01
N VAL A 29 3.67 -12.94 -16.43
CA VAL A 29 4.81 -13.01 -15.51
C VAL A 29 4.97 -11.69 -14.73
N VAL A 30 4.88 -10.54 -15.41
CA VAL A 30 4.92 -9.22 -14.77
C VAL A 30 3.76 -9.05 -13.80
N LEU A 31 2.54 -9.46 -14.18
CA LEU A 31 1.37 -9.40 -13.32
C LEU A 31 1.55 -10.25 -12.06
N VAL A 32 2.05 -11.47 -12.19
CA VAL A 32 2.29 -12.37 -11.05
C VAL A 32 3.38 -11.81 -10.13
N ILE A 33 4.47 -11.29 -10.68
CA ILE A 33 5.54 -10.65 -9.89
C ILE A 33 4.98 -9.44 -9.13
N ALA A 34 4.20 -8.58 -9.80
CA ALA A 34 3.58 -7.43 -9.18
C ALA A 34 2.59 -7.83 -8.07
N LEU A 35 1.79 -8.87 -8.30
CA LEU A 35 0.84 -9.40 -7.32
C LEU A 35 1.55 -9.95 -6.08
N VAL A 36 2.59 -10.77 -6.28
CA VAL A 36 3.37 -11.34 -5.16
C VAL A 36 4.07 -10.23 -4.38
N ALA A 37 4.69 -9.26 -5.06
CA ALA A 37 5.29 -8.10 -4.41
C ALA A 37 4.27 -7.31 -3.60
N PHE A 38 3.07 -7.09 -4.15
CA PHE A 38 1.98 -6.42 -3.46
C PHE A 38 1.52 -7.16 -2.20
N ILE A 39 1.39 -8.49 -2.25
CA ILE A 39 1.02 -9.31 -1.08
C ILE A 39 2.09 -9.21 0.01
N ILE A 40 3.38 -9.28 -0.37
CA ILE A 40 4.49 -9.13 0.59
C ILE A 40 4.46 -7.75 1.23
N LEU A 41 4.27 -6.69 0.43
CA LEU A 41 4.17 -5.32 0.93
C LEU A 41 2.98 -5.13 1.88
N LEU A 42 1.82 -5.72 1.57
CA LEU A 42 0.67 -5.70 2.47
C LEU A 42 0.97 -6.41 3.80
N GLY A 43 1.60 -7.59 3.74
CA GLY A 43 2.02 -8.31 4.94
C GLY A 43 2.96 -7.45 5.80
N LEU A 44 3.99 -6.88 5.19
CA LEU A 44 4.94 -6.00 5.88
C LEU A 44 4.26 -4.76 6.46
N ALA A 45 3.34 -4.13 5.73
CA ALA A 45 2.59 -2.98 6.20
C ALA A 45 1.76 -3.32 7.45
N VAL A 46 1.10 -4.48 7.47
CA VAL A 46 0.36 -4.95 8.65
C VAL A 46 1.30 -5.19 9.84
N PHE A 47 2.44 -5.84 9.63
CA PHE A 47 3.43 -6.01 10.70
C PHE A 47 3.99 -4.67 11.21
N GLN A 48 4.18 -3.71 10.31
CA GLN A 48 4.68 -2.38 10.65
C GLN A 48 3.67 -1.59 11.52
N ILE A 49 2.37 -1.80 11.33
CA ILE A 49 1.34 -1.20 12.20
C ILE A 49 1.52 -1.65 13.66
N PHE A 50 1.84 -2.92 13.91
CA PHE A 50 2.08 -3.41 15.28
C PHE A 50 3.41 -2.96 15.88
N GLN A 51 4.35 -2.49 15.06
CA GLN A 51 5.60 -1.89 15.53
C GLN A 51 5.45 -0.39 15.84
N LEU A 52 4.30 0.22 15.52
CA LEU A 52 4.09 1.63 15.84
C LEU A 52 4.09 1.84 17.36
N PRO A 53 4.66 2.96 17.84
CA PRO A 53 4.65 3.30 19.25
C PRO A 53 3.21 3.33 19.80
N SER A 54 3.02 2.88 21.04
CA SER A 54 1.69 2.77 21.66
C SER A 54 1.00 4.14 21.77
N GLU A 55 1.77 5.22 21.79
CA GLU A 55 1.33 6.61 21.77
C GLU A 55 0.46 6.93 20.56
N PHE A 56 0.74 6.33 19.39
CA PHE A 56 -0.09 6.52 18.20
C PHE A 56 -1.50 5.96 18.40
N PHE A 57 -1.60 4.78 18.99
CA PHE A 57 -2.88 4.13 19.27
C PHE A 57 -3.67 4.91 20.34
N VAL A 58 -2.99 5.34 21.39
CA VAL A 58 -3.60 6.17 22.45
C VAL A 58 -4.06 7.52 21.89
N GLY A 59 -3.27 8.14 21.01
CA GLY A 59 -3.64 9.39 20.34
C GLY A 59 -4.91 9.26 19.51
N ILE A 60 -5.04 8.19 18.72
CA ILE A 60 -6.25 7.90 17.94
C ILE A 60 -7.46 7.70 18.86
N ALA A 61 -7.30 6.96 19.96
CA ALA A 61 -8.37 6.77 20.93
C ALA A 61 -8.82 8.11 21.57
N MET A 62 -7.86 8.96 21.93
CA MET A 62 -8.13 10.29 22.51
C MET A 62 -8.86 11.21 21.53
N ILE A 63 -8.51 11.18 20.23
CA ILE A 63 -9.24 11.90 19.19
C ILE A 63 -10.70 11.41 19.12
N GLY A 64 -10.91 10.10 19.20
CA GLY A 64 -12.25 9.50 19.26
C GLY A 64 -13.05 10.02 20.46
N VAL A 65 -12.46 10.00 21.66
CA VAL A 65 -13.09 10.53 22.87
C VAL A 65 -13.43 12.02 22.72
N ALA A 66 -12.50 12.83 22.22
CA ALA A 66 -12.72 14.25 22.01
C ALA A 66 -13.89 14.52 21.05
N TYR A 67 -13.99 13.76 19.94
CA TYR A 67 -15.12 13.85 19.01
C TYR A 67 -16.45 13.50 19.69
N PHE A 68 -16.47 12.43 20.50
CA PHE A 68 -17.67 12.06 21.25
C PHE A 68 -18.08 13.13 22.27
N SER A 69 -17.12 13.70 23.00
CA SER A 69 -17.38 14.78 23.96
C SER A 69 -17.94 16.04 23.27
N LEU A 70 -17.36 16.45 22.13
CA LEU A 70 -17.87 17.57 21.34
C LEU A 70 -19.28 17.31 20.81
N ARG A 71 -19.55 16.10 20.32
CA ARG A 71 -20.88 15.70 19.85
C ARG A 71 -21.90 15.72 20.98
N ASP A 72 -21.52 15.31 22.18
CA ASP A 72 -22.40 15.31 23.35
C ASP A 72 -22.76 16.73 23.80
N ILE A 73 -21.76 17.62 23.89
CA ILE A 73 -21.97 19.05 24.16
C ILE A 73 -22.88 19.68 23.10
N SER A 74 -22.67 19.37 21.82
CA SER A 74 -23.51 19.88 20.73
C SER A 74 -24.96 19.42 20.84
N LYS A 75 -25.22 18.21 21.34
CA LYS A 75 -26.58 17.69 21.55
C LYS A 75 -27.25 18.31 22.76
N LEU A 76 -26.49 18.64 23.81
CA LEU A 76 -27.00 19.40 24.96
C LEU A 76 -27.41 20.82 24.57
N SER A 77 -26.64 21.47 23.69
CA SER A 77 -26.96 22.82 23.19
C SER A 77 -28.23 22.91 22.34
N GLN A 78 -28.71 21.79 21.78
CA GLN A 78 -29.89 21.72 20.91
C GLN A 78 -31.19 21.46 21.70
N LYS A 79 -31.12 21.21 23.00
CA LYS A 79 -32.28 20.90 23.87
C LYS A 79 -32.79 22.14 24.62
N LYS A 80 -32.76 23.30 23.98
CA LYS A 80 -33.34 24.55 24.48
C LYS A 80 -34.49 24.99 23.61
#